data_AF-A0A377WGW9-F1
#
_entry.id   AF-A0A377WGW9-F1
#
_cell.length_a   1.000
_cell.length_b   1.000
_cell.length_c   1.000
_cell.angle_alpha   90.00
_cell.angle_beta   90.00
_cell.angle_gamma   90.00
#
_symmetry.space_group_name_H-M   'P 1'
#
loop_
_entity.id
_entity.type
_entity.pdbx_description
1 polymer ?
#
loop_
_entity_poly.entity_id
_entity_poly.type
_entity_poly.pdbx_seq_one_letter_code
_entity_poly.pdbx_strand_id
1 'polypeptide(L)'
;MPLLRQLGFSGSDEQVVARVAQQEPDLLSAVSSASAMWVANAATVCPSADSLDGLVHLTVANLQDKFHRASEAPTTEALLQAIFPDRTRFSIHPALPASAWFGDEGAANHNRLGGEYGAPGVQLFVYGRRRGSKEAPRRYPARQTLEASQAVARLNQVNPRQLIFARQHPAAIDTGVFHNDVIAVSNRQVLFCHEQAFADQTALLQQLAQRVPGFTPLVVPASRVSVAEAVATYLFNSQLLSRADGSMALILPQEAQEHAGVWEYLNELLAGDNPIADLRVFDLRESMANGGGPACLRLRVVLTAEEYQAVNPHVLMNDTLFATLNDWVDRYYRDRLTQADLADPQLLREGRDALDRLTQILQLGSVYPFQQ
;
A
#
# COMPACT_ATOMS: atom_id res chain seq x y z
N MET A 1 4.31 -17.21 -15.02
CA MET A 1 4.88 -17.85 -16.23
C MET A 1 5.96 -17.03 -16.96
N PRO A 2 5.71 -15.79 -17.42
CA PRO A 2 6.72 -15.05 -18.20
C PRO A 2 8.07 -14.89 -17.48
N LEU A 3 8.03 -14.61 -16.17
CA LEU A 3 9.23 -14.50 -15.34
C LEU A 3 10.05 -15.79 -15.24
N LEU A 4 9.40 -16.95 -15.12
CA LEU A 4 10.09 -18.25 -15.13
C LEU A 4 10.82 -18.48 -16.47
N ARG A 5 10.22 -18.04 -17.58
CA ARG A 5 10.86 -18.13 -18.90
C ARG A 5 12.05 -17.21 -19.05
N GLN A 6 11.96 -15.99 -18.50
CA GLN A 6 13.09 -15.06 -18.42
C GLN A 6 14.27 -15.63 -17.61
N LEU A 7 13.98 -16.48 -16.62
CA LEU A 7 14.97 -17.19 -15.82
C LEU A 7 15.49 -18.49 -16.46
N GLY A 8 15.12 -18.76 -17.73
CA GLY A 8 15.67 -19.86 -18.52
C GLY A 8 14.83 -21.14 -18.57
N PHE A 9 13.66 -21.18 -17.93
CA PHE A 9 12.77 -22.35 -18.02
C PHE A 9 11.97 -22.34 -19.33
N SER A 10 12.08 -23.40 -20.13
CA SER A 10 11.44 -23.55 -21.44
C SER A 10 10.47 -24.74 -21.50
N GLY A 11 9.58 -24.78 -22.50
CA GLY A 11 8.53 -25.81 -22.67
C GLY A 11 7.12 -25.24 -22.58
N SER A 12 6.10 -26.10 -22.56
CA SER A 12 4.73 -25.67 -22.24
C SER A 12 4.65 -25.13 -20.80
N ASP A 13 3.59 -24.40 -20.46
CA ASP A 13 3.48 -23.84 -19.11
C ASP A 13 3.48 -24.91 -18.02
N GLU A 14 2.76 -26.01 -18.24
CA GLU A 14 2.73 -27.15 -17.32
C GLU A 14 4.10 -27.82 -17.17
N GLN A 15 4.86 -27.94 -18.28
CA GLN A 15 6.22 -28.46 -18.23
C GLN A 15 7.15 -27.53 -17.44
N VAL A 16 7.00 -26.21 -17.61
CA VAL A 16 7.79 -25.23 -16.86
C VAL A 16 7.43 -25.29 -15.37
N VAL A 17 6.15 -25.29 -15.00
CA VAL A 17 5.72 -25.44 -13.59
C VAL A 17 6.27 -26.73 -12.98
N ALA A 18 6.11 -27.87 -13.66
CA ALA A 18 6.61 -29.15 -13.16
C ALA A 18 8.14 -29.17 -12.97
N ARG A 19 8.89 -28.57 -13.91
CA ARG A 19 10.36 -28.47 -13.80
C ARG A 19 10.78 -27.57 -12.64
N VAL A 20 10.16 -26.40 -12.49
CA VAL A 20 10.49 -25.45 -11.41
C VAL A 20 10.11 -26.06 -10.06
N ALA A 21 8.96 -26.72 -9.94
CA ALA A 21 8.55 -27.41 -8.72
C ALA A 21 9.58 -28.46 -8.26
N GLN A 22 10.20 -29.18 -9.20
CA GLN A 22 11.22 -30.20 -8.89
C GLN A 22 12.61 -29.62 -8.61
N GLN A 23 12.99 -28.56 -9.32
CA GLN A 23 14.36 -28.02 -9.28
C GLN A 23 14.52 -26.85 -8.29
N GLU A 24 13.53 -25.97 -8.23
CA GLU A 24 13.57 -24.67 -7.54
C GLU A 24 12.19 -24.33 -6.93
N PRO A 25 11.66 -25.13 -5.96
CA PRO A 25 10.32 -24.94 -5.40
C PRO A 25 10.11 -23.58 -4.70
N ASP A 26 11.17 -22.95 -4.20
CA ASP A 26 11.12 -21.62 -3.61
C ASP A 26 10.94 -20.52 -4.68
N LEU A 27 11.49 -20.73 -5.88
CA LEU A 27 11.23 -19.86 -7.02
C LEU A 27 9.77 -19.96 -7.47
N LEU A 28 9.20 -21.18 -7.47
CA LEU A 28 7.78 -21.36 -7.78
C LEU A 28 6.89 -20.61 -6.78
N SER A 29 7.23 -20.68 -5.49
CA SER A 29 6.58 -19.89 -4.43
C SER A 29 6.68 -18.39 -4.71
N ALA A 30 7.88 -17.89 -5.01
CA ALA A 30 8.09 -16.47 -5.27
C ALA A 30 7.28 -15.93 -6.47
N VAL A 31 7.09 -16.71 -7.54
CA VAL A 31 6.30 -16.28 -8.71
C VAL A 31 4.80 -16.56 -8.58
N SER A 32 4.35 -17.14 -7.47
CA SER A 32 2.96 -17.48 -7.18
C SER A 32 2.39 -16.75 -5.96
N SER A 33 3.14 -15.77 -5.43
CA SER A 33 2.72 -14.92 -4.32
C SER A 33 1.47 -14.10 -4.67
N ALA A 34 0.53 -14.00 -3.74
CA ALA A 34 -0.64 -13.12 -3.83
C ALA A 34 -0.35 -11.67 -3.35
N SER A 35 0.91 -11.30 -3.18
CA SER A 35 1.36 -10.02 -2.58
C SER A 35 0.82 -8.75 -3.26
N ALA A 36 0.38 -8.85 -4.52
CA ALA A 36 -0.30 -7.76 -5.22
C ALA A 36 -1.61 -7.31 -4.55
N MET A 37 -2.16 -8.10 -3.61
CA MET A 37 -3.30 -7.70 -2.77
C MET A 37 -3.00 -6.48 -1.89
N TRP A 38 -1.74 -6.24 -1.53
CA TRP A 38 -1.33 -5.07 -0.75
C TRP A 38 -1.13 -3.84 -1.62
N VAL A 39 -2.27 -3.31 -2.10
CA VAL A 39 -2.31 -2.19 -3.05
C VAL A 39 -1.85 -0.85 -2.45
N ALA A 40 -1.63 -0.75 -1.13
CA ALA A 40 -0.90 0.38 -0.55
C ALA A 40 0.50 0.56 -1.18
N ASN A 41 1.08 -0.52 -1.70
CA ASN A 41 2.36 -0.49 -2.38
C ASN A 41 2.25 -0.42 -3.91
N ALA A 42 1.04 -0.43 -4.48
CA ALA A 42 0.89 -0.48 -5.94
C ALA A 42 1.47 0.78 -6.63
N ALA A 43 1.20 1.95 -6.06
CA ALA A 43 1.61 3.23 -6.62
C ALA A 43 1.66 4.31 -5.53
N THR A 44 2.28 5.45 -5.86
CA THR A 44 2.11 6.69 -5.10
C THR A 44 1.17 7.64 -5.85
N VAL A 45 0.20 8.19 -5.13
CA VAL A 45 -0.87 9.04 -5.69
C VAL A 45 -0.63 10.51 -5.38
N CYS A 46 -0.84 11.37 -6.37
CA CYS A 46 -0.92 12.82 -6.20
C CYS A 46 -2.29 13.29 -6.72
N PRO A 47 -3.17 13.80 -5.85
CA PRO A 47 -4.46 14.37 -6.27
C PRO A 47 -4.26 15.59 -7.17
N SER A 48 -5.24 15.87 -8.03
CA SER A 48 -5.25 17.04 -8.92
C SER A 48 -5.05 18.37 -8.20
N ALA A 49 -5.51 18.48 -6.95
CA ALA A 49 -5.33 19.67 -6.12
C ALA A 49 -3.87 19.96 -5.72
N ASP A 50 -2.96 19.00 -5.92
CA ASP A 50 -1.55 19.11 -5.53
C ASP A 50 -0.59 19.08 -6.74
N SER A 51 -1.08 18.71 -7.92
CA SER A 51 -0.27 18.59 -9.13
C SER A 51 -0.17 19.93 -9.88
N LEU A 52 0.93 20.14 -10.60
CA LEU A 52 1.17 21.38 -11.33
C LEU A 52 0.23 21.57 -12.54
N ASP A 53 -0.23 20.48 -13.15
CA ASP A 53 -1.11 20.49 -14.33
C ASP A 53 -2.59 20.23 -14.00
N GLY A 54 -2.91 20.01 -12.72
CA GLY A 54 -4.28 19.74 -12.27
C GLY A 54 -4.78 18.33 -12.60
N LEU A 55 -3.92 17.38 -12.99
CA LEU A 55 -4.30 15.98 -13.18
C LEU A 55 -4.05 15.14 -11.93
N VAL A 56 -4.79 14.05 -11.78
CA VAL A 56 -4.47 13.02 -10.78
C VAL A 56 -3.33 12.17 -11.31
N HIS A 57 -2.20 12.16 -10.62
CA HIS A 57 -1.04 11.34 -11.00
C HIS A 57 -0.91 10.09 -10.14
N LEU A 58 -0.54 8.98 -10.77
CA LEU A 58 -0.19 7.73 -10.11
C LEU A 58 1.13 7.21 -10.69
N THR A 59 2.17 7.12 -9.87
CA THR A 59 3.45 6.49 -10.27
C THR A 59 3.52 5.09 -9.66
N VAL A 60 3.64 4.06 -10.51
CA VAL A 60 3.75 2.67 -10.06
C VAL A 60 5.02 2.48 -9.22
N ALA A 61 4.93 1.72 -8.13
CA ALA A 61 6.10 1.39 -7.32
C ALA A 61 6.86 0.20 -7.93
N ASN A 62 8.19 0.23 -7.89
CA ASN A 62 8.97 -0.88 -8.47
C ASN A 62 9.15 -2.08 -7.54
N LEU A 63 8.95 -1.90 -6.23
CA LEU A 63 8.98 -2.97 -5.22
C LEU A 63 10.25 -3.83 -5.27
N GLN A 64 11.36 -3.22 -5.72
CA GLN A 64 12.55 -3.96 -6.15
C GLN A 64 13.28 -4.69 -5.01
N ASP A 65 13.01 -4.36 -3.74
CA ASP A 65 13.65 -5.01 -2.60
C ASP A 65 13.26 -6.49 -2.47
N LYS A 66 12.02 -6.85 -2.84
CA LYS A 66 11.51 -8.22 -2.76
C LYS A 66 11.22 -8.75 -4.15
N PHE A 67 11.93 -9.79 -4.56
CA PHE A 67 11.82 -10.38 -5.90
C PHE A 67 10.37 -10.72 -6.29
N HIS A 68 9.63 -11.39 -5.42
CA HIS A 68 8.22 -11.75 -5.66
C HIS A 68 7.30 -10.53 -5.85
N ARG A 69 7.69 -9.37 -5.30
CA ARG A 69 6.95 -8.12 -5.45
C ARG A 69 7.41 -7.28 -6.64
N ALA A 70 8.69 -7.34 -6.98
CA ALA A 70 9.24 -6.62 -8.11
C ALA A 70 8.56 -6.99 -9.45
N SER A 71 8.04 -8.21 -9.54
CA SER A 71 7.26 -8.67 -10.70
C SER A 71 5.85 -8.08 -10.80
N GLU A 72 5.34 -7.40 -9.76
CA GLU A 72 3.99 -6.82 -9.75
C GLU A 72 3.89 -5.61 -10.69
N ALA A 73 4.97 -4.84 -10.88
CA ALA A 73 4.92 -3.51 -11.47
C ALA A 73 4.31 -3.46 -12.89
N PRO A 74 4.70 -4.31 -13.87
CA PRO A 74 4.14 -4.23 -15.22
C PRO A 74 2.63 -4.49 -15.27
N THR A 75 2.14 -5.49 -14.52
CA THR A 75 0.71 -5.80 -14.46
C THR A 75 -0.06 -4.74 -13.66
N THR A 76 0.56 -4.19 -12.60
CA THR A 76 -0.02 -3.08 -11.82
C THR A 76 -0.23 -1.84 -12.70
N GLU A 77 0.74 -1.51 -13.55
CA GLU A 77 0.60 -0.41 -14.52
C GLU A 77 -0.59 -0.62 -15.46
N ALA A 78 -0.70 -1.81 -16.07
CA ALA A 78 -1.82 -2.15 -16.95
C ALA A 78 -3.19 -2.07 -16.23
N LEU A 79 -3.26 -2.55 -14.99
CA LEU A 79 -4.47 -2.47 -14.17
C LEU A 79 -4.84 -1.03 -13.84
N LEU A 80 -3.89 -0.20 -13.41
CA LEU A 80 -4.15 1.22 -13.12
C LEU A 80 -4.59 1.97 -14.38
N GLN A 81 -3.98 1.68 -15.53
CA GLN A 81 -4.39 2.27 -16.81
C GLN A 81 -5.81 1.90 -17.22
N ALA A 82 -6.28 0.68 -16.88
CA ALA A 82 -7.65 0.21 -17.14
C ALA A 82 -8.68 0.72 -16.12
N ILE A 83 -8.27 0.90 -14.86
CA ILE A 83 -9.12 1.44 -13.79
C ILE A 83 -9.32 2.96 -13.94
N PHE A 84 -8.28 3.68 -14.35
CA PHE A 84 -8.28 5.13 -14.53
C PHE A 84 -8.08 5.47 -16.02
N PRO A 85 -9.04 5.19 -16.92
CA PRO A 85 -8.82 5.22 -18.36
C PRO A 85 -8.75 6.64 -18.97
N ASP A 86 -9.36 7.64 -18.34
CA ASP A 86 -9.44 9.00 -18.89
C ASP A 86 -8.10 9.75 -18.75
N ARG A 87 -7.33 9.83 -19.84
CA ARG A 87 -6.02 10.50 -19.88
C ARG A 87 -6.10 12.03 -19.79
N THR A 88 -7.30 12.61 -19.85
CA THR A 88 -7.51 14.05 -19.60
C THR A 88 -7.66 14.38 -18.13
N ARG A 89 -7.75 13.35 -17.26
CA ARG A 89 -7.92 13.47 -15.80
C ARG A 89 -6.85 12.70 -15.03
N PHE A 90 -6.35 11.60 -15.59
CA PHE A 90 -5.40 10.69 -14.97
C PHE A 90 -4.12 10.55 -15.77
N SER A 91 -2.99 10.65 -15.08
CA SER A 91 -1.67 10.39 -15.64
C SER A 91 -1.00 9.26 -14.86
N ILE A 92 -0.90 8.10 -15.50
CA ILE A 92 -0.28 6.90 -14.94
C ILE A 92 1.16 6.81 -15.44
N HIS A 93 2.12 6.79 -14.52
CA HIS A 93 3.54 6.71 -14.82
C HIS A 93 4.07 5.31 -14.55
N PRO A 94 4.95 4.78 -15.42
CA PRO A 94 5.60 3.50 -15.18
C PRO A 94 6.48 3.56 -13.93
N ALA A 95 6.84 2.39 -13.42
CA ALA A 95 7.68 2.29 -12.24
C ALA A 95 9.09 2.86 -12.49
N LEU A 96 9.70 3.38 -11.41
CA LEU A 96 11.11 3.77 -11.44
C LEU A 96 12.01 2.58 -11.80
N PRO A 97 13.22 2.80 -12.37
CA PRO A 97 14.15 1.72 -12.69
C PRO A 97 14.37 0.77 -11.51
N ALA A 98 14.21 -0.53 -11.75
CA ALA A 98 14.37 -1.58 -10.74
C ALA A 98 15.85 -1.69 -10.31
N SER A 99 16.22 -0.85 -9.36
CA SER A 99 17.58 -0.73 -8.84
C SER A 99 17.52 -0.36 -7.37
N ALA A 100 18.47 -0.87 -6.59
CA ALA A 100 18.62 -0.50 -5.19
C ALA A 100 18.84 1.01 -4.97
N TRP A 101 19.17 1.78 -6.01
CA TRP A 101 19.24 3.25 -5.92
C TRP A 101 17.86 3.89 -5.84
N PHE A 102 16.88 3.30 -6.52
CA PHE A 102 15.52 3.82 -6.65
C PHE A 102 14.50 2.86 -6.03
N GLY A 103 14.82 2.27 -4.88
CA GLY A 103 13.87 1.41 -4.16
C GLY A 103 12.62 2.20 -3.75
N ASP A 104 11.46 1.78 -4.27
CA ASP A 104 10.18 2.45 -4.09
C ASP A 104 9.07 1.45 -3.72
N GLU A 105 8.38 1.74 -2.62
CA GLU A 105 7.31 0.92 -2.04
C GLU A 105 5.95 1.66 -2.03
N GLY A 106 5.84 2.77 -2.78
CA GLY A 106 4.55 3.40 -3.07
C GLY A 106 3.91 4.11 -1.87
N ALA A 107 2.57 4.11 -1.86
CA ALA A 107 1.78 4.86 -0.89
C ALA A 107 1.90 4.39 0.57
N ALA A 108 2.43 3.19 0.83
CA ALA A 108 2.77 2.74 2.20
C ALA A 108 3.81 3.64 2.89
N ASN A 109 4.58 4.40 2.11
CA ASN A 109 5.54 5.40 2.59
C ASN A 109 5.11 6.84 2.29
N HIS A 110 3.85 7.04 1.92
CA HIS A 110 3.29 8.34 1.55
C HIS A 110 2.19 8.78 2.51
N ASN A 111 2.17 10.08 2.77
CA ASN A 111 1.22 10.75 3.63
C ASN A 111 0.73 12.02 2.96
N ARG A 112 -0.53 12.39 3.20
CA ARG A 112 -1.11 13.64 2.73
C ARG A 112 -1.90 14.29 3.87
N LEU A 113 -1.50 15.51 4.22
CA LEU A 113 -2.10 16.28 5.31
C LEU A 113 -2.67 17.60 4.81
N GLY A 114 -3.76 18.05 5.40
CA GLY A 114 -4.45 19.27 4.98
C GLY A 114 -5.84 19.39 5.60
N GLY A 115 -6.61 20.38 5.14
CA GLY A 115 -8.03 20.51 5.50
C GLY A 115 -8.90 19.63 4.62
N GLU A 116 -9.72 20.26 3.78
CA GLU A 116 -10.59 19.52 2.88
C GLU A 116 -9.80 18.67 1.85
N TYR A 117 -10.28 17.47 1.47
CA TYR A 117 -9.49 16.55 0.64
C TYR A 117 -9.24 17.16 -0.73
N GLY A 118 -10.23 17.85 -1.30
CA GLY A 118 -10.12 18.58 -2.56
C GLY A 118 -9.34 19.90 -2.48
N ALA A 119 -8.93 20.34 -1.29
CA ALA A 119 -8.04 21.50 -1.15
C ALA A 119 -6.56 21.07 -1.29
N PRO A 120 -5.65 21.98 -1.69
CA PRO A 120 -4.22 21.69 -1.73
C PRO A 120 -3.69 21.18 -0.37
N GLY A 121 -2.99 20.04 -0.39
CA GLY A 121 -2.46 19.38 0.80
C GLY A 121 -0.93 19.36 0.84
N VAL A 122 -0.35 19.15 2.02
CA VAL A 122 1.07 18.87 2.20
C VAL A 122 1.29 17.36 2.04
N GLN A 123 2.14 16.97 1.11
CA GLN A 123 2.55 15.58 0.91
C GLN A 123 3.87 15.31 1.65
N LEU A 124 3.84 14.30 2.51
CA LEU A 124 4.97 13.83 3.29
C LEU A 124 5.42 12.47 2.74
N PHE A 125 6.63 12.42 2.20
CA PHE A 125 7.29 11.22 1.73
C PHE A 125 8.28 10.72 2.79
N VAL A 126 8.10 9.47 3.23
CA VAL A 126 8.93 8.87 4.26
C VAL A 126 9.91 7.89 3.63
N TYR A 127 11.19 7.97 3.98
CA TYR A 127 12.22 7.07 3.42
C TYR A 127 13.07 6.43 4.52
N GLY A 128 13.62 5.25 4.25
CA GLY A 128 14.48 4.54 5.20
C GLY A 128 15.97 4.82 5.02
N ARG A 129 16.40 5.13 3.79
CA ARG A 129 17.81 5.43 3.47
C ARG A 129 17.98 6.45 2.36
N ARG A 130 19.16 7.06 2.31
CA ARG A 130 19.61 7.94 1.22
C ARG A 130 21.06 7.67 0.89
N ARG A 131 21.48 7.94 -0.33
CA ARG A 131 22.86 7.69 -0.78
C ARG A 131 23.86 8.53 0.04
N GLY A 132 24.99 7.92 0.37
CA GLY A 132 26.08 8.57 1.12
C GLY A 132 25.82 8.76 2.62
N SER A 133 24.65 8.36 3.14
CA SER A 133 24.38 8.38 4.57
C SER A 133 24.88 7.11 5.26
N LYS A 134 25.53 7.27 6.41
CA LYS A 134 25.91 6.17 7.31
C LYS A 134 24.77 5.76 8.26
N GLU A 135 23.71 6.56 8.31
CA GLU A 135 22.57 6.37 9.20
C GLU A 135 21.47 5.64 8.43
N ALA A 136 21.49 4.31 8.58
CA ALA A 136 20.58 3.36 7.98
C ALA A 136 20.27 2.26 9.02
N PRO A 137 19.16 1.52 8.87
CA PRO A 137 18.91 0.33 9.67
C PRO A 137 20.03 -0.70 9.49
N ARG A 138 20.28 -1.50 10.55
CA ARG A 138 21.42 -2.45 10.61
C ARG A 138 21.00 -3.90 10.44
N ARG A 139 19.75 -4.24 10.79
CA ARG A 139 19.20 -5.59 10.79
C ARG A 139 18.26 -5.83 9.62
N TYR A 140 17.31 -4.94 9.40
CA TYR A 140 16.33 -5.05 8.32
C TYR A 140 16.59 -4.01 7.22
N PRO A 141 16.38 -4.34 5.93
CA PRO A 141 16.67 -3.42 4.84
C PRO A 141 15.70 -2.24 4.82
N ALA A 142 16.23 -1.04 4.59
CA ALA A 142 15.42 0.12 4.21
C ALA A 142 15.03 0.00 2.72
N ARG A 143 13.78 -0.38 2.47
CA ARG A 143 13.26 -0.60 1.11
C ARG A 143 13.11 0.71 0.33
N GLN A 144 12.57 1.75 0.97
CA GLN A 144 12.38 3.07 0.38
C GLN A 144 13.65 3.93 0.40
N THR A 145 14.01 4.52 -0.74
CA THR A 145 15.08 5.53 -0.83
C THR A 145 14.54 6.95 -0.94
N LEU A 146 15.32 7.93 -0.46
CA LEU A 146 15.02 9.35 -0.69
C LEU A 146 15.02 9.66 -2.19
N GLU A 147 15.96 9.08 -2.93
CA GLU A 147 16.12 9.29 -4.36
C GLU A 147 14.87 8.84 -5.14
N ALA A 148 14.30 7.69 -4.77
CA ALA A 148 13.03 7.22 -5.30
C ALA A 148 11.89 8.18 -4.97
N SER A 149 11.76 8.53 -3.70
CA SER A 149 10.70 9.44 -3.21
C SER A 149 10.72 10.80 -3.95
N GLN A 150 11.91 11.35 -4.17
CA GLN A 150 12.08 12.60 -4.92
C GLN A 150 11.77 12.42 -6.41
N ALA A 151 12.09 11.27 -7.01
CA ALA A 151 11.75 10.97 -8.40
C ALA A 151 10.24 10.83 -8.59
N VAL A 152 9.56 10.11 -7.71
CA VAL A 152 8.09 10.00 -7.68
C VAL A 152 7.46 11.39 -7.53
N ALA A 153 7.92 12.22 -6.61
CA ALA A 153 7.40 13.58 -6.43
C ALA A 153 7.50 14.43 -7.73
N ARG A 154 8.57 14.25 -8.51
CA ARG A 154 8.72 14.90 -9.83
C ARG A 154 7.77 14.32 -10.88
N LEU A 155 7.68 12.99 -11.00
CA LEU A 155 6.79 12.32 -11.95
C LEU A 155 5.33 12.69 -11.69
N ASN A 156 4.92 12.67 -10.43
CA ASN A 156 3.58 13.05 -9.99
C ASN A 156 3.31 14.57 -10.03
N GLN A 157 4.26 15.36 -10.52
CA GLN A 157 4.17 16.82 -10.64
C GLN A 157 3.72 17.51 -9.34
N VAL A 158 4.14 16.99 -8.18
CA VAL A 158 3.73 17.55 -6.89
C VAL A 158 4.32 18.96 -6.78
N ASN A 159 3.49 19.94 -6.44
CA ASN A 159 3.96 21.31 -6.21
C ASN A 159 5.09 21.32 -5.17
N PRO A 160 6.28 21.90 -5.48
CA PRO A 160 7.40 21.94 -4.55
C PRO A 160 7.08 22.58 -3.18
N ARG A 161 6.12 23.50 -3.13
CA ARG A 161 5.65 24.14 -1.89
C ARG A 161 4.75 23.25 -1.03
N GLN A 162 4.39 22.07 -1.52
CA GLN A 162 3.56 21.07 -0.84
C GLN A 162 4.37 19.85 -0.39
N LEU A 163 5.69 19.79 -0.66
CA LEU A 163 6.52 18.61 -0.33
C LEU A 163 7.22 18.70 1.01
N ILE A 164 7.26 17.57 1.73
CA ILE A 164 8.15 17.28 2.86
C ILE A 164 8.74 15.88 2.65
N PHE A 165 10.03 15.72 2.95
CA PHE A 165 10.68 14.41 3.00
C PHE A 165 11.19 14.17 4.42
N ALA A 166 10.78 13.07 5.04
CA ALA A 166 11.24 12.69 6.37
C ALA A 166 11.88 11.31 6.35
N ARG A 167 12.89 11.11 7.19
CA ARG A 167 13.48 9.79 7.36
C ARG A 167 12.77 9.04 8.48
N GLN A 168 12.39 7.80 8.19
CA GLN A 168 11.95 6.82 9.18
C GLN A 168 13.03 6.62 10.25
N HIS A 169 12.65 6.40 11.50
CA HIS A 169 13.61 6.07 12.55
C HIS A 169 14.27 4.70 12.26
N PRO A 170 15.60 4.60 12.14
CA PRO A 170 16.26 3.35 11.73
C PRO A 170 16.04 2.20 12.72
N ALA A 171 15.97 2.50 14.03
CA ALA A 171 15.68 1.47 15.03
C ALA A 171 14.24 0.91 14.93
N ALA A 172 13.27 1.70 14.43
CA ALA A 172 11.92 1.20 14.21
C ALA A 172 11.91 0.21 13.05
N ILE A 173 12.63 0.51 11.95
CA ILE A 173 12.82 -0.43 10.84
C ILE A 173 13.45 -1.73 11.34
N ASP A 174 14.50 -1.63 12.18
CA ASP A 174 15.18 -2.79 12.78
C ASP A 174 14.29 -3.62 13.75
N THR A 175 13.10 -3.12 14.09
CA THR A 175 12.09 -3.79 14.91
C THR A 175 10.93 -4.36 14.07
N GLY A 176 10.97 -4.22 12.74
CA GLY A 176 9.96 -4.79 11.83
C GLY A 176 9.09 -3.75 11.11
N VAL A 177 9.33 -2.44 11.31
CA VAL A 177 8.63 -1.37 10.58
C VAL A 177 9.22 -1.21 9.18
N PHE A 178 8.89 -2.13 8.27
CA PHE A 178 9.43 -2.14 6.91
C PHE A 178 8.81 -1.06 6.00
N HIS A 179 7.65 -0.51 6.37
CA HIS A 179 6.96 0.61 5.74
C HIS A 179 6.44 1.60 6.80
N ASN A 180 6.28 2.88 6.44
CA ASN A 180 5.81 3.91 7.35
C ASN A 180 4.39 3.64 7.87
N ASP A 181 3.51 3.05 7.05
CA ASP A 181 2.15 2.67 7.44
C ASP A 181 2.08 1.54 8.47
N VAL A 182 3.21 1.03 8.97
CA VAL A 182 3.28 0.14 10.15
C VAL A 182 3.50 0.93 11.46
N ILE A 183 3.81 2.23 11.37
CA ILE A 183 4.14 3.06 12.56
C ILE A 183 3.49 4.45 12.57
N ALA A 184 2.89 4.86 11.46
CA ALA A 184 2.23 6.15 11.31
C ALA A 184 1.18 6.14 10.20
N VAL A 185 0.05 6.82 10.42
CA VAL A 185 -1.00 7.05 9.44
C VAL A 185 -1.48 8.50 9.51
N SER A 186 -1.68 9.10 8.34
CA SER A 186 -2.22 10.46 8.21
C SER A 186 -3.64 10.45 7.66
N ASN A 187 -4.45 11.41 8.11
CA ASN A 187 -5.73 11.72 7.49
C ASN A 187 -6.09 13.18 7.82
N ARG A 188 -6.44 13.97 6.80
CA ARG A 188 -6.76 15.40 6.98
C ARG A 188 -5.65 16.10 7.77
N GLN A 189 -5.98 16.81 8.84
CA GLN A 189 -5.05 17.52 9.71
C GLN A 189 -4.35 16.60 10.73
N VAL A 190 -4.74 15.33 10.82
CA VAL A 190 -4.25 14.39 11.83
C VAL A 190 -3.06 13.58 11.30
N LEU A 191 -2.02 13.48 12.12
CA LEU A 191 -0.97 12.45 12.01
C LEU A 191 -0.99 11.60 13.27
N PHE A 192 -1.44 10.35 13.15
CA PHE A 192 -1.40 9.36 14.21
C PHE A 192 -0.13 8.52 14.05
N CYS A 193 0.82 8.65 14.98
CA CYS A 193 2.12 8.01 14.86
C CYS A 193 2.72 7.61 16.21
N HIS A 194 3.64 6.66 16.20
CA HIS A 194 4.45 6.35 17.37
C HIS A 194 5.50 7.43 17.65
N GLU A 195 5.93 7.62 18.90
CA GLU A 195 6.96 8.61 19.26
C GLU A 195 8.34 8.34 18.62
N GLN A 196 8.57 7.08 18.22
CA GLN A 196 9.78 6.61 17.54
C GLN A 196 9.54 6.37 16.04
N ALA A 197 8.55 7.02 15.42
CA ALA A 197 8.29 6.85 13.99
C ALA A 197 9.39 7.50 13.13
N PHE A 198 9.79 8.73 13.45
CA PHE A 198 10.71 9.50 12.60
C PHE A 198 12.05 9.77 13.27
N ALA A 199 13.12 9.87 12.48
CA ALA A 199 14.47 10.11 13.01
C ALA A 199 14.64 11.50 13.67
N ASP A 200 13.95 12.52 13.16
CA ASP A 200 13.89 13.87 13.74
C ASP A 200 12.43 14.29 13.91
N GLN A 201 11.71 13.53 14.74
CA GLN A 201 10.26 13.66 14.88
C GLN A 201 9.84 15.03 15.38
N THR A 202 10.58 15.62 16.33
CA THR A 202 10.24 16.95 16.86
C THR A 202 10.29 18.02 15.75
N ALA A 203 11.36 18.04 14.95
CA ALA A 203 11.47 18.99 13.85
C ALA A 203 10.40 18.77 12.77
N LEU A 204 10.10 17.50 12.44
CA LEU A 204 9.04 17.16 11.49
C LEU A 204 7.66 17.66 11.95
N LEU A 205 7.29 17.40 13.21
CA LEU A 205 6.00 17.83 13.76
C LEU A 205 5.89 19.36 13.80
N GLN A 206 6.98 20.07 14.12
CA GLN A 206 7.02 21.54 14.04
C GLN A 206 6.85 22.06 12.61
N GLN A 207 7.53 21.44 11.63
CA GLN A 207 7.40 21.80 10.23
C GLN A 207 5.97 21.57 9.71
N LEU A 208 5.33 20.48 10.12
CA LEU A 208 3.93 20.18 9.78
C LEU A 208 2.98 21.20 10.42
N ALA A 209 3.16 21.53 11.70
CA ALA A 209 2.36 22.54 12.38
C ALA A 209 2.42 23.92 11.71
N GLN A 210 3.56 24.27 11.11
CA GLN A 210 3.72 25.54 10.37
C GLN A 210 3.05 25.53 8.99
N ARG A 211 2.86 24.35 8.37
CA ARG A 211 2.41 24.22 6.97
C ARG A 211 1.00 23.67 6.81
N VAL A 212 0.46 23.02 7.84
CA VAL A 212 -0.85 22.39 7.83
C VAL A 212 -1.74 23.12 8.86
N PRO A 213 -2.68 23.97 8.42
CA PRO A 213 -3.62 24.61 9.33
C PRO A 213 -4.39 23.57 10.16
N GLY A 214 -4.47 23.79 11.46
CA GLY A 214 -5.16 22.87 12.39
C GLY A 214 -4.45 21.54 12.62
N PHE A 215 -3.17 21.41 12.25
CA PHE A 215 -2.41 20.19 12.45
C PHE A 215 -2.56 19.62 13.87
N THR A 216 -2.96 18.35 13.96
CA THR A 216 -3.25 17.64 15.20
C THR A 216 -2.41 16.37 15.26
N PRO A 217 -1.22 16.41 15.88
CA PRO A 217 -0.41 15.20 16.05
C PRO A 217 -0.97 14.34 17.20
N LEU A 218 -1.21 13.07 16.92
CA LEU A 218 -1.56 12.05 17.92
C LEU A 218 -0.37 11.12 18.07
N VAL A 219 0.49 11.42 19.05
CA VAL A 219 1.75 10.70 19.27
C VAL A 219 1.59 9.66 20.36
N VAL A 220 1.82 8.39 20.03
CA VAL A 220 1.77 7.28 20.98
C VAL A 220 3.14 7.13 21.67
N PRO A 221 3.22 7.32 22.99
CA PRO A 221 4.48 7.14 23.70
C PRO A 221 4.82 5.65 23.85
N ALA A 222 6.11 5.30 23.79
CA ALA A 222 6.60 3.93 23.93
C ALA A 222 6.34 3.35 25.34
N SER A 223 6.07 4.22 26.32
CA SER A 223 5.63 3.83 27.66
C SER A 223 4.19 3.31 27.71
N ARG A 224 3.37 3.56 26.67
CA ARG A 224 2.00 3.05 26.55
C ARG A 224 1.88 1.91 25.54
N VAL A 225 2.54 2.04 24.40
CA VAL A 225 2.61 0.98 23.38
C VAL A 225 4.01 0.99 22.82
N SER A 226 4.77 -0.08 23.02
CA SER A 226 6.11 -0.23 22.45
C SER A 226 6.06 -0.43 20.93
N VAL A 227 7.19 -0.20 20.25
CA VAL A 227 7.30 -0.49 18.80
C VAL A 227 7.01 -1.96 18.48
N ALA A 228 7.42 -2.88 19.36
CA ALA A 228 7.17 -4.31 19.16
C ALA A 228 5.66 -4.64 19.22
N GLU A 229 4.93 -4.04 20.16
CA GLU A 229 3.47 -4.18 20.24
C GLU A 229 2.78 -3.53 19.03
N ALA A 230 3.24 -2.36 18.59
CA ALA A 230 2.74 -1.71 17.38
C ALA A 230 2.91 -2.59 16.13
N VAL A 231 4.07 -3.25 15.99
CA VAL A 231 4.34 -4.20 14.91
C VAL A 231 3.51 -5.49 15.06
N ALA A 232 3.32 -6.00 16.27
CA ALA A 232 2.55 -7.24 16.48
C ALA A 232 1.04 -7.06 16.25
N THR A 233 0.52 -5.86 16.55
CA THR A 233 -0.93 -5.56 16.52
C THR A 233 -1.37 -4.81 15.27
N TYR A 234 -0.41 -4.28 14.49
CA TYR A 234 -0.69 -3.44 13.33
C TYR A 234 -1.55 -2.20 13.64
N LEU A 235 -1.46 -1.67 14.86
CA LEU A 235 -2.18 -0.48 15.32
C LEU A 235 -2.14 0.68 14.32
N PHE A 236 -0.96 0.97 13.77
CA PHE A 236 -0.78 2.06 12.82
C PHE A 236 -1.03 1.67 11.37
N ASN A 237 -1.14 0.37 11.08
CA ASN A 237 -1.64 -0.12 9.80
C ASN A 237 -3.17 -0.09 9.72
N SER A 238 -3.76 0.83 10.48
CA SER A 238 -5.17 1.15 10.47
C SER A 238 -5.54 2.08 9.31
N GLN A 239 -6.83 2.11 8.95
CA GLN A 239 -7.35 3.22 8.17
C GLN A 239 -7.91 4.28 9.12
N LEU A 240 -7.50 5.54 8.92
CA LEU A 240 -8.11 6.69 9.59
C LEU A 240 -9.04 7.39 8.58
N LEU A 241 -10.35 7.27 8.79
CA LEU A 241 -11.39 7.71 7.86
C LEU A 241 -12.14 8.91 8.40
N SER A 242 -12.41 9.91 7.56
CA SER A 242 -13.26 11.05 7.94
C SER A 242 -14.75 10.71 7.79
N ARG A 243 -15.57 11.17 8.73
CA ARG A 243 -17.03 11.17 8.67
C ARG A 243 -17.53 12.54 8.21
N ALA A 244 -18.80 12.62 7.81
CA ALA A 244 -19.39 13.86 7.30
C ALA A 244 -19.45 14.99 8.33
N ASP A 245 -19.46 14.66 9.62
CA ASP A 245 -19.43 15.60 10.75
C ASP A 245 -18.01 16.07 11.13
N GLY A 246 -16.98 15.61 10.40
CA GLY A 246 -15.57 15.93 10.66
C GLY A 246 -14.89 15.04 11.69
N SER A 247 -15.63 14.18 12.41
CA SER A 247 -15.04 13.15 13.26
C SER A 247 -14.37 12.06 12.43
N MET A 248 -13.57 11.20 13.07
CA MET A 248 -12.83 10.14 12.42
C MET A 248 -13.14 8.77 13.00
N ALA A 249 -13.13 7.75 12.14
CA ALA A 249 -13.19 6.36 12.51
C ALA A 249 -11.84 5.68 12.24
N LEU A 250 -11.42 4.81 13.16
CA LEU A 250 -10.19 4.05 13.06
C LEU A 250 -10.53 2.59 12.76
N ILE A 251 -10.10 2.10 11.60
CA ILE A 251 -10.33 0.74 11.12
C ILE A 251 -9.12 -0.11 11.47
N LEU A 252 -9.31 -1.11 12.34
CA LEU A 252 -8.27 -1.90 12.99
C LEU A 252 -8.37 -3.38 12.60
N PRO A 253 -7.23 -4.10 12.61
CA PRO A 253 -7.25 -5.56 12.61
C PRO A 253 -7.63 -6.12 13.99
N GLN A 254 -8.08 -7.37 14.03
CA GLN A 254 -8.50 -8.06 15.26
C GLN A 254 -7.41 -8.13 16.33
N GLU A 255 -6.14 -8.25 15.93
CA GLU A 255 -4.97 -8.33 16.81
C GLU A 255 -4.82 -7.09 17.71
N ALA A 256 -5.26 -5.91 17.24
CA ALA A 256 -5.25 -4.69 18.05
C ALA A 256 -6.30 -4.72 19.18
N GLN A 257 -7.40 -5.45 18.99
CA GLN A 257 -8.43 -5.66 20.01
C GLN A 257 -8.03 -6.76 21.00
N GLU A 258 -7.39 -7.83 20.51
CA GLU A 258 -6.96 -8.96 21.34
C GLU A 258 -5.79 -8.61 22.27
N HIS A 259 -4.97 -7.63 21.89
CA HIS A 259 -3.85 -7.18 22.73
C HIS A 259 -4.31 -6.16 23.78
N ALA A 260 -4.47 -6.62 25.03
CA ALA A 260 -5.03 -5.84 26.14
C ALA A 260 -4.46 -4.40 26.28
N GLY A 261 -3.14 -4.23 26.29
CA GLY A 261 -2.52 -2.90 26.46
C GLY A 261 -2.76 -1.95 25.27
N VAL A 262 -2.86 -2.48 24.05
CA VAL A 262 -3.12 -1.68 22.84
C VAL A 262 -4.60 -1.31 22.79
N TRP A 263 -5.48 -2.25 23.13
CA TRP A 263 -6.91 -1.99 23.20
C TRP A 263 -7.26 -0.99 24.31
N GLU A 264 -6.62 -1.07 25.47
CA GLU A 264 -6.76 -0.07 26.54
C GLU A 264 -6.34 1.32 26.03
N TYR A 265 -5.16 1.44 25.42
CA TYR A 265 -4.70 2.69 24.83
C TYR A 265 -5.67 3.24 23.78
N LEU A 266 -6.21 2.38 22.90
CA LEU A 266 -7.19 2.78 21.89
C LEU A 266 -8.50 3.29 22.49
N ASN A 267 -8.96 2.71 23.60
CA ASN A 267 -10.15 3.20 24.30
C ASN A 267 -9.88 4.52 25.04
N GLU A 268 -8.68 4.71 25.60
CA GLU A 268 -8.26 6.02 26.12
C GLU A 268 -8.22 7.07 25.02
N LEU A 269 -7.68 6.72 23.84
CA LEU A 269 -7.66 7.58 22.66
C LEU A 269 -9.08 7.93 22.21
N LEU A 270 -9.98 6.96 22.17
CA LEU A 270 -11.40 7.15 21.81
C LEU A 270 -12.14 8.06 22.80
N ALA A 271 -11.82 7.97 24.10
CA ALA A 271 -12.42 8.79 25.14
C ALA A 271 -11.81 10.21 25.25
N GLY A 272 -10.64 10.42 24.65
CA GLY A 272 -9.91 11.69 24.70
C GLY A 272 -10.50 12.79 23.81
N ASP A 273 -10.06 14.02 24.04
CA ASP A 273 -10.44 15.18 23.21
C ASP A 273 -9.62 15.23 21.92
N ASN A 274 -10.05 14.48 20.92
CA ASN A 274 -9.42 14.43 19.60
C ASN A 274 -10.43 13.99 18.51
N PRO A 275 -10.06 14.03 17.22
CA PRO A 275 -11.00 13.70 16.15
C PRO A 275 -11.47 12.24 16.10
N ILE A 276 -10.80 11.28 16.75
CA ILE A 276 -11.17 9.86 16.66
C ILE A 276 -12.37 9.59 17.58
N ALA A 277 -13.50 9.22 16.99
CA ALA A 277 -14.77 9.03 17.69
C ALA A 277 -15.40 7.63 17.45
N ASP A 278 -14.74 6.76 16.69
CA ASP A 278 -15.22 5.41 16.39
C ASP A 278 -14.04 4.45 16.18
N LEU A 279 -14.13 3.24 16.72
CA LEU A 279 -13.18 2.14 16.50
C LEU A 279 -13.93 0.99 15.84
N ARG A 280 -13.47 0.54 14.67
CA ARG A 280 -14.04 -0.61 13.96
C ARG A 280 -13.00 -1.67 13.75
N VAL A 281 -13.31 -2.89 14.16
CA VAL A 281 -12.40 -4.03 14.09
C VAL A 281 -12.85 -4.98 12.99
N PHE A 282 -11.92 -5.45 12.18
CA PHE A 282 -12.15 -6.45 11.14
C PHE A 282 -11.20 -7.64 11.31
N ASP A 283 -11.73 -8.83 11.07
CA ASP A 283 -10.92 -10.05 10.96
C ASP A 283 -10.25 -10.10 9.59
N LEU A 284 -8.92 -9.99 9.59
CA LEU A 284 -8.07 -10.02 8.40
C LEU A 284 -6.93 -11.03 8.58
N ARG A 285 -7.14 -12.09 9.39
CA ARG A 285 -6.09 -13.03 9.83
C ARG A 285 -5.22 -13.57 8.68
N GLU A 286 -5.82 -13.89 7.53
CA GLU A 286 -5.07 -14.40 6.36
C GLU A 286 -4.05 -13.37 5.79
N SER A 287 -4.43 -12.09 5.76
CA SER A 287 -3.53 -11.02 5.32
C SER A 287 -2.54 -10.65 6.43
N MET A 288 -3.00 -10.59 7.67
CA MET A 288 -2.17 -10.29 8.85
C MET A 288 -1.06 -11.34 9.06
N ALA A 289 -1.33 -12.62 8.80
CA ALA A 289 -0.35 -13.69 8.86
C ALA A 289 0.84 -13.49 7.90
N ASN A 290 0.65 -12.71 6.84
CA ASN A 290 1.68 -12.33 5.89
C ASN A 290 2.15 -10.86 6.04
N GLY A 291 1.74 -10.19 7.11
CA GLY A 291 2.18 -8.84 7.44
C GLY A 291 1.45 -7.72 6.70
N GLY A 292 0.16 -7.89 6.36
CA GLY A 292 -0.68 -6.83 5.82
C GLY A 292 -1.98 -6.63 6.61
N GLY A 293 -2.17 -5.46 7.20
CA GLY A 293 -3.41 -5.08 7.89
C GLY A 293 -4.35 -4.26 6.99
N PRO A 294 -5.35 -3.58 7.60
CA PRO A 294 -6.36 -2.80 6.87
C PRO A 294 -5.78 -1.77 5.90
N ALA A 295 -4.70 -1.09 6.29
CA ALA A 295 -4.05 -0.08 5.46
C ALA A 295 -3.25 -0.70 4.31
N CYS A 296 -2.64 -1.86 4.47
CA CYS A 296 -1.89 -2.48 3.37
C CYS A 296 -2.81 -2.86 2.20
N LEU A 297 -4.05 -3.28 2.47
CA LEU A 297 -5.04 -3.75 1.49
C LEU A 297 -5.72 -2.65 0.67
N ARG A 298 -5.32 -1.38 0.83
CA ARG A 298 -6.01 -0.24 0.21
C ARG A 298 -5.05 0.83 -0.31
N LEU A 299 -5.39 1.39 -1.47
CA LEU A 299 -4.77 2.58 -2.04
C LEU A 299 -5.72 3.76 -1.90
N ARG A 300 -5.27 4.86 -1.29
CA ARG A 300 -6.08 6.08 -1.14
C ARG A 300 -5.92 6.94 -2.39
N VAL A 301 -7.04 7.23 -3.06
CA VAL A 301 -7.09 8.12 -4.23
C VAL A 301 -8.13 9.20 -3.97
N VAL A 302 -7.68 10.45 -3.80
CA VAL A 302 -8.59 11.59 -3.66
C VAL A 302 -8.98 12.03 -5.06
N LEU A 303 -10.30 12.11 -5.29
CA LEU A 303 -10.89 12.45 -6.57
C LEU A 303 -11.95 13.54 -6.37
N THR A 304 -12.04 14.47 -7.31
CA THR A 304 -13.20 15.33 -7.45
C THR A 304 -14.42 14.53 -7.91
N ALA A 305 -15.61 15.11 -7.83
CA ALA A 305 -16.82 14.46 -8.34
C ALA A 305 -16.69 14.13 -9.84
N GLU A 306 -16.07 15.01 -10.61
CA GLU A 306 -15.81 14.79 -12.04
C GLU A 306 -14.84 13.62 -12.24
N GLU A 307 -13.66 13.66 -11.63
CA GLU A 307 -12.66 12.59 -11.73
C GLU A 307 -13.22 11.23 -11.30
N TYR A 308 -14.03 11.21 -10.23
CA TYR A 308 -14.71 10.00 -9.77
C TYR A 308 -15.60 9.38 -10.86
N GLN A 309 -16.34 10.20 -11.63
CA GLN A 309 -17.15 9.71 -12.76
C GLN A 309 -16.31 9.20 -13.94
N ALA A 310 -15.02 9.52 -14.01
CA ALA A 310 -14.11 9.03 -15.05
C ALA A 310 -13.34 7.75 -14.66
N VAL A 311 -13.48 7.29 -13.42
CA VAL A 311 -13.01 5.96 -13.02
C VAL A 311 -13.85 4.90 -13.75
N ASN A 312 -13.25 3.77 -14.11
CA ASN A 312 -14.00 2.62 -14.63
C ASN A 312 -15.11 2.25 -13.62
N PRO A 313 -16.39 2.41 -13.97
CA PRO A 313 -17.48 2.22 -13.01
C PRO A 313 -17.62 0.76 -12.55
N HIS A 314 -17.08 -0.19 -13.31
CA HIS A 314 -17.18 -1.62 -13.01
C HIS A 314 -16.26 -2.08 -11.86
N VAL A 315 -15.38 -1.21 -11.37
CA VAL A 315 -14.55 -1.48 -10.18
C VAL A 315 -15.06 -0.77 -8.92
N LEU A 316 -16.11 0.04 -9.02
CA LEU A 316 -16.69 0.76 -7.88
C LEU A 316 -17.58 -0.17 -7.07
N MET A 317 -17.23 -0.38 -5.80
CA MET A 317 -17.94 -1.28 -4.90
C MET A 317 -19.40 -0.86 -4.70
N ASN A 318 -20.29 -1.85 -4.82
CA ASN A 318 -21.73 -1.75 -4.57
C ASN A 318 -22.27 -3.18 -4.30
N ASP A 319 -23.55 -3.31 -3.95
CA ASP A 319 -24.16 -4.61 -3.61
C ASP A 319 -24.04 -5.64 -4.74
N THR A 320 -24.21 -5.21 -5.99
CA THR A 320 -24.11 -6.08 -7.18
C THR A 320 -22.69 -6.60 -7.36
N LEU A 321 -21.69 -5.71 -7.30
CA LEU A 321 -20.29 -6.10 -7.46
C LEU A 321 -19.83 -6.96 -6.27
N PHE A 322 -20.28 -6.64 -5.05
CA PHE A 322 -20.00 -7.44 -3.87
C PHE A 322 -20.50 -8.87 -4.04
N ALA A 323 -21.78 -9.07 -4.36
CA ALA A 323 -22.33 -10.41 -4.59
C ALA A 323 -21.62 -11.14 -5.73
N THR A 324 -21.37 -10.45 -6.85
CA THR A 324 -20.68 -11.02 -8.02
C THR A 324 -19.26 -11.48 -7.70
N LEU A 325 -18.51 -10.71 -6.91
CA LEU A 325 -17.15 -11.08 -6.51
C LEU A 325 -17.15 -12.25 -5.52
N ASN A 326 -18.11 -12.32 -4.59
CA ASN A 326 -18.24 -13.48 -3.71
C ASN A 326 -18.57 -14.76 -4.49
N ASP A 327 -19.53 -14.72 -5.41
CA ASP A 327 -19.86 -15.86 -6.28
C ASP A 327 -18.65 -16.30 -7.13
N TRP A 328 -17.85 -15.33 -7.59
CA TRP A 328 -16.60 -15.60 -8.31
C TRP A 328 -15.56 -16.26 -7.40
N VAL A 329 -15.38 -15.77 -6.17
CA VAL A 329 -14.49 -16.40 -5.19
C VAL A 329 -14.93 -17.83 -4.89
N ASP A 330 -16.21 -18.06 -4.56
CA ASP A 330 -16.77 -19.38 -4.24
C ASP A 330 -16.59 -20.40 -5.37
N ARG A 331 -16.56 -19.93 -6.62
CA ARG A 331 -16.37 -20.79 -7.79
C ARG A 331 -14.90 -21.22 -8.00
N TYR A 332 -13.94 -20.35 -7.70
CA TYR A 332 -12.55 -20.55 -8.15
C TYR A 332 -11.53 -20.72 -7.02
N TYR A 333 -11.81 -20.24 -5.81
CA TYR A 333 -10.83 -20.25 -4.73
C TYR A 333 -10.90 -21.56 -3.96
N ARG A 334 -9.71 -22.09 -3.65
CA ARG A 334 -9.58 -23.27 -2.78
C ARG A 334 -9.67 -22.81 -1.31
N ASP A 335 -10.29 -23.62 -0.48
CA ASP A 335 -10.36 -23.43 0.98
C ASP A 335 -9.04 -23.79 1.69
N ARG A 336 -8.14 -24.48 0.98
CA ARG A 336 -6.79 -24.81 1.44
C ARG A 336 -5.79 -24.74 0.29
N LEU A 337 -4.65 -24.11 0.56
CA LEU A 337 -3.52 -24.06 -0.36
C LEU A 337 -2.20 -24.17 0.43
N THR A 338 -1.27 -24.96 -0.08
CA THR A 338 0.10 -25.09 0.43
C THR A 338 1.11 -24.85 -0.69
N GLN A 339 2.39 -24.66 -0.34
CA GLN A 339 3.45 -24.49 -1.34
C GLN A 339 3.53 -25.68 -2.33
N ALA A 340 3.20 -26.90 -1.87
CA ALA A 340 3.22 -28.08 -2.74
C ALA A 340 2.14 -28.03 -3.82
N ASP A 341 0.98 -27.43 -3.51
CA ASP A 341 -0.14 -27.31 -4.45
C ASP A 341 0.18 -26.34 -5.61
N LEU A 342 1.19 -25.48 -5.46
CA LEU A 342 1.64 -24.59 -6.54
C LEU A 342 2.17 -25.35 -7.77
N ALA A 343 2.58 -26.61 -7.58
CA ALA A 343 3.02 -27.49 -8.65
C ALA A 343 1.85 -28.11 -9.45
N ASP A 344 0.63 -27.99 -8.96
CA ASP A 344 -0.57 -28.56 -9.58
C ASP A 344 -0.92 -27.80 -10.88
N PRO A 345 -0.85 -28.43 -12.07
CA PRO A 345 -1.24 -27.77 -13.31
C PRO A 345 -2.72 -27.36 -13.33
N GLN A 346 -3.58 -28.01 -12.52
CA GLN A 346 -4.98 -27.61 -12.39
C GLN A 346 -5.11 -26.23 -11.73
N LEU A 347 -4.30 -25.91 -10.72
CA LEU A 347 -4.29 -24.58 -10.09
C LEU A 347 -3.96 -23.48 -11.10
N LEU A 348 -3.00 -23.73 -12.00
CA LEU A 348 -2.66 -22.77 -13.06
C LEU A 348 -3.83 -22.53 -14.02
N ARG A 349 -4.57 -23.58 -14.40
CA ARG A 349 -5.74 -23.48 -15.28
C ARG A 349 -6.88 -22.73 -14.58
N GLU A 350 -7.21 -23.12 -13.35
CA GLU A 350 -8.20 -22.47 -12.50
C GLU A 350 -7.91 -20.96 -12.37
N GLY A 351 -6.67 -20.59 -12.08
CA GLY A 351 -6.27 -19.19 -11.95
C GLY A 351 -6.41 -18.39 -13.25
N ARG A 352 -6.13 -18.99 -14.41
CA ARG A 352 -6.32 -18.32 -15.72
C ARG A 352 -7.78 -18.10 -16.05
N ASP A 353 -8.59 -19.13 -15.88
CA ASP A 353 -10.03 -19.05 -16.14
C ASP A 353 -10.69 -18.05 -15.17
N ALA A 354 -10.26 -18.05 -13.90
CA ALA A 354 -10.71 -17.10 -12.89
C ALA A 354 -10.35 -15.66 -13.27
N LEU A 355 -9.10 -15.38 -13.63
CA LEU A 355 -8.67 -14.03 -14.01
C LEU A 355 -9.31 -13.56 -15.31
N ASP A 356 -9.46 -14.44 -16.31
CA ASP A 356 -10.15 -14.09 -17.55
C ASP A 356 -11.61 -13.70 -17.27
N ARG A 357 -12.31 -14.49 -16.44
CA ARG A 357 -13.65 -14.13 -15.99
C ARG A 357 -13.69 -12.83 -15.19
N LEU A 358 -12.70 -12.58 -14.32
CA LEU A 358 -12.63 -11.36 -13.52
C LEU A 358 -12.45 -10.11 -14.39
N THR A 359 -11.59 -10.17 -15.41
CA THR A 359 -11.42 -9.03 -16.34
C THR A 359 -12.70 -8.69 -17.11
N GLN A 360 -13.56 -9.67 -17.37
CA GLN A 360 -14.88 -9.45 -17.97
C GLN A 360 -15.86 -8.81 -16.96
N ILE A 361 -15.89 -9.30 -15.71
CA ILE A 361 -16.72 -8.73 -14.63
C ILE A 361 -16.39 -7.25 -14.42
N LEU A 362 -15.09 -6.95 -14.33
CA LEU A 362 -14.55 -5.62 -14.04
C LEU A 362 -14.35 -4.75 -15.30
N GLN A 363 -14.66 -5.26 -16.49
CA GLN A 363 -14.46 -4.60 -17.78
C GLN A 363 -13.06 -3.98 -17.95
N LEU A 364 -12.02 -4.76 -17.67
CA LEU A 364 -10.62 -4.30 -17.74
C LEU A 364 -10.01 -4.52 -19.13
N GLY A 365 -10.59 -5.40 -19.95
CA GLY A 365 -9.96 -5.89 -21.19
C GLY A 365 -8.82 -6.87 -20.90
N SER A 366 -8.00 -7.15 -21.92
CA SER A 366 -6.86 -8.10 -21.85
C SER A 366 -5.63 -7.51 -21.14
N VAL A 367 -5.76 -7.24 -19.84
CA VAL A 367 -4.69 -6.63 -19.03
C VAL A 367 -3.62 -7.62 -18.56
N TYR A 368 -3.93 -8.92 -18.51
CA TYR A 368 -2.96 -9.92 -18.07
C TYR A 368 -2.16 -10.48 -19.25
N PRO A 369 -0.84 -10.73 -19.09
CA PRO A 369 0.01 -11.23 -20.18
C PRO A 369 -0.44 -12.54 -20.83
N PHE A 370 -1.22 -13.38 -20.14
CA PHE A 370 -1.71 -14.63 -20.72
C PHE A 370 -2.92 -14.45 -21.66
N GLN A 371 -3.52 -13.26 -21.67
CA GLN A 371 -4.66 -12.90 -22.53
C GLN A 371 -4.23 -12.20 -23.83
N GLN A 372 -2.91 -11.99 -24.03
CA GLN A 372 -2.32 -11.22 -25.13
C GLN A 372 -1.69 -12.11 -26.20
#